data_AF-A0A1Q5MQB7-F1
#
_entry.id   AF-A0A1Q5MQB7-F1
#
_cell.length_a   1.000
_cell.length_b   1.000
_cell.length_c   1.000
_cell.angle_alpha   90.00
_cell.angle_beta   90.00
_cell.angle_gamma   90.00
#
_symmetry.space_group_name_H-M   'P 1'
#
loop_
_entity.id
_entity.type
_entity.pdbx_description
1 polymer ?
#
loop_
_entity_poly.entity_id
_entity_poly.type
_entity_poly.pdbx_seq_one_letter_code
_entity_poly.pdbx_strand_id
1 'polypeptide(L)'
;MTDDGIAALLARYEFGDSCVRRVILDQEFGWNPRGRAVRLVIDVRVVDEALRWEPMCLDLVDVKRFRIDESQGSPAGVLYDPPQFTRFDGLMQVDLCAERFGSLRPGSGQEVFEGSEWVFEAVEGTWSVLEPWTV
;
A
#
# COMPACT_ATOMS: atom_id res chain seq x y z
N MET A 1 -5.23 5.84 8.28
CA MET A 1 -5.99 6.49 7.20
C MET A 1 -7.46 6.29 7.50
N THR A 2 -8.31 7.32 7.31
CA THR A 2 -9.77 7.19 7.40
C THR A 2 -10.34 6.64 6.09
N ASP A 3 -11.61 6.21 6.10
CA ASP A 3 -12.31 5.79 4.87
C ASP A 3 -12.34 6.91 3.83
N ASP A 4 -12.59 8.14 4.25
CA ASP A 4 -12.55 9.32 3.37
C ASP A 4 -11.15 9.53 2.77
N GLY A 5 -10.09 9.28 3.55
CA GLY A 5 -8.72 9.38 3.06
C GLY A 5 -8.37 8.32 2.01
N ILE A 6 -8.90 7.11 2.19
CA ILE A 6 -8.78 6.02 1.20
C ILE A 6 -9.57 6.36 -0.06
N ALA A 7 -10.81 6.82 0.09
CA ALA A 7 -11.65 7.23 -1.04
C ALA A 7 -11.01 8.38 -1.84
N ALA A 8 -10.43 9.37 -1.16
CA ALA A 8 -9.70 10.46 -1.80
C ALA A 8 -8.46 9.96 -2.57
N LEU A 9 -7.71 9.01 -2.02
CA LEU A 9 -6.58 8.38 -2.70
C LEU A 9 -7.02 7.69 -4.00
N LEU A 10 -8.03 6.81 -3.88
CA LEU A 10 -8.53 5.99 -4.99
C LEU A 10 -9.28 6.81 -6.05
N ALA A 11 -9.81 7.99 -5.69
CA ALA A 11 -10.41 8.92 -6.64
C ALA A 11 -9.36 9.78 -7.37
N ARG A 12 -8.25 10.10 -6.72
CA ARG A 12 -7.19 10.95 -7.29
C ARG A 12 -6.31 10.20 -8.30
N TYR A 13 -6.07 8.91 -8.06
CA TYR A 13 -5.08 8.13 -8.81
C TYR A 13 -5.67 6.92 -9.54
N GLU A 14 -5.16 6.70 -10.74
CA GLU A 14 -5.31 5.46 -11.47
C GLU A 14 -4.09 4.57 -11.19
N PHE A 15 -4.35 3.39 -10.62
CA PHE A 15 -3.31 2.46 -10.19
C PHE A 15 -2.95 1.41 -11.24
N GLY A 16 -3.74 1.26 -12.31
CA GLY A 16 -3.42 0.33 -13.39
C GLY A 16 -2.05 0.63 -13.99
N ASP A 17 -1.20 -0.39 -14.06
CA ASP A 17 0.20 -0.33 -14.48
C ASP A 17 1.12 0.54 -13.60
N SER A 18 0.68 0.89 -12.38
CA SER A 18 1.50 1.64 -11.43
C SER A 18 2.65 0.78 -10.91
N CYS A 19 3.75 1.42 -10.51
CA CYS A 19 4.95 0.71 -10.10
C CYS A 19 5.40 1.13 -8.71
N VAL A 20 5.51 0.17 -7.79
CA VAL A 20 6.16 0.31 -6.50
C VAL A 20 7.67 0.40 -6.73
N ARG A 21 8.20 1.63 -6.62
CA ARG A 21 9.62 1.94 -6.81
C ARG A 21 10.49 1.58 -5.63
N ARG A 22 9.93 1.68 -4.43
CA ARG A 22 10.68 1.50 -3.20
C ARG A 22 9.76 1.06 -2.07
N VAL A 23 10.22 0.06 -1.33
CA VAL A 23 9.69 -0.30 -0.02
C VAL A 23 10.77 0.01 1.01
N ILE A 24 10.50 0.96 1.89
CA ILE A 24 11.40 1.31 3.00
C ILE A 24 10.79 0.71 4.26
N LEU A 25 11.48 -0.26 4.84
CA LEU A 25 11.12 -0.85 6.12
C LEU A 25 11.95 -0.19 7.21
N ASP A 26 11.32 0.63 8.04
CA ASP A 26 11.98 1.20 9.21
C ASP A 26 11.63 0.34 10.43
N GLN A 27 12.64 -0.35 10.93
CA GLN A 27 12.60 -0.98 12.24
C GLN A 27 13.54 -0.16 13.11
N GLU A 28 13.02 0.78 13.90
CA GLU A 28 13.86 1.50 14.85
C GLU A 28 14.47 0.47 15.83
N PHE A 29 15.79 0.29 15.75
CA PHE A 29 16.57 -0.32 16.82
C PHE A 29 16.87 0.78 17.85
N GLY A 30 16.20 0.75 19.00
CA GLY A 30 16.39 1.75 20.06
C GLY A 30 15.58 1.46 21.32
N TRP A 31 15.91 2.13 22.44
CA TRP A 31 15.27 1.91 23.75
C TRP A 31 13.80 2.32 23.83
N ASN A 32 13.32 3.09 22.85
CA ASN A 32 11.93 3.49 22.76
C ASN A 32 11.37 2.97 21.43
N PRO A 33 10.76 1.77 21.39
CA PRO A 33 10.31 1.19 20.15
C PRO A 33 9.13 2.00 19.61
N ARG A 34 9.39 2.92 18.69
CA ARG A 34 8.34 3.31 17.74
C ARG A 34 8.07 2.06 16.92
N GLY A 35 6.83 1.59 16.88
CA GLY A 35 6.52 0.35 16.17
C GLY A 35 6.99 0.42 14.71
N ARG A 36 7.16 -0.75 14.09
CA ARG A 36 7.68 -0.83 12.73
C ARG A 36 6.89 0.08 11.78
N ALA A 37 7.60 0.84 10.96
CA ALA A 37 6.99 1.69 9.95
C ALA A 37 7.39 1.22 8.55
N VAL A 38 6.49 1.43 7.59
CA VAL A 38 6.74 1.11 6.19
C VAL A 38 6.38 2.31 5.33
N ARG A 39 7.28 2.71 4.44
CA ARG A 39 7.01 3.67 3.38
C ARG A 39 7.07 2.99 2.03
N LEU A 40 5.98 3.04 1.30
CA LEU A 40 5.88 2.60 -0.09
C LEU A 40 5.96 3.84 -0.98
N VAL A 41 6.83 3.82 -1.99
CA VAL A 41 6.88 4.85 -3.04
C VAL A 41 6.36 4.22 -4.30
N ILE A 42 5.27 4.77 -4.83
CA ILE A 42 4.52 4.22 -5.97
C ILE A 42 4.42 5.31 -7.03
N ASP A 43 4.91 5.05 -8.24
CA ASP A 43 4.57 5.92 -9.38
C ASP A 43 3.15 5.60 -9.81
N VAL A 44 2.28 6.61 -9.79
CA VAL A 44 0.85 6.50 -10.08
C VAL A 44 0.41 7.56 -11.10
N ARG A 45 -0.68 7.32 -11.82
CA ARG A 45 -1.25 8.29 -12.77
C ARG A 45 -2.32 9.14 -12.11
N VAL A 46 -2.28 10.46 -12.31
CA VAL A 46 -3.31 11.38 -11.81
C VAL A 46 -4.50 11.40 -12.77
N VAL A 47 -5.70 11.07 -12.28
CA VAL A 47 -6.90 10.93 -13.11
C VAL A 47 -7.25 12.23 -13.87
N ASP A 48 -7.22 13.37 -13.18
CA ASP A 48 -7.68 14.65 -13.73
C ASP A 48 -6.60 15.46 -14.49
N GLU A 49 -5.32 15.06 -14.45
CA GLU A 49 -4.20 15.80 -15.02
C GLU A 49 -3.59 15.12 -16.25
N ALA A 50 -4.42 14.80 -17.24
CA ALA A 50 -4.00 14.12 -18.49
C ALA A 50 -3.18 12.83 -18.25
N LEU A 51 -3.45 12.13 -17.14
CA LEU A 51 -2.74 10.92 -16.73
C LEU A 51 -1.24 11.13 -16.51
N ARG A 52 -0.84 12.31 -16.03
CA ARG A 52 0.53 12.58 -15.59
C ARG A 52 0.94 11.57 -14.52
N TRP A 53 2.14 11.02 -14.67
CA TRP A 53 2.77 10.21 -13.64
C TRP A 53 3.32 11.08 -12.51
N GLU A 54 3.04 10.72 -11.26
CA GLU A 54 3.70 11.31 -10.09
C GLU A 54 4.05 10.26 -9.03
N PRO A 55 5.17 10.43 -8.31
CA PRO A 55 5.51 9.57 -7.19
C PRO A 55 4.63 9.90 -5.99
N MET A 56 3.88 8.91 -5.50
CA MET A 56 3.06 8.97 -4.30
C MET A 56 3.69 8.09 -3.22
N CYS A 57 3.70 8.59 -1.98
CA CYS A 57 4.10 7.84 -0.80
C CYS A 57 2.86 7.31 -0.08
N LEU A 58 2.87 6.03 0.26
CA LEU A 58 1.97 5.42 1.23
C LEU A 58 2.78 5.03 2.46
N ASP A 59 2.54 5.74 3.56
CA ASP A 59 3.21 5.56 4.83
C ASP A 59 2.29 4.76 5.78
N LEU A 60 2.82 3.71 6.38
CA LEU A 60 2.16 2.81 7.32
C LEU A 60 2.89 2.83 8.66
N VAL A 61 2.14 2.92 9.74
CA VAL A 61 2.67 3.05 11.11
C VAL A 61 2.19 1.90 11.99
N ASP A 62 3.05 1.47 12.91
CA ASP A 62 2.82 0.34 13.82
C ASP A 62 2.47 -0.97 13.09
N VAL A 63 3.23 -1.28 12.03
CA VAL A 63 3.06 -2.47 11.20
C VAL A 63 3.27 -3.76 12.02
N LYS A 64 2.20 -4.55 12.13
CA LYS A 64 2.12 -5.79 12.92
C LYS A 64 2.57 -7.02 12.15
N ARG A 65 2.40 -7.02 10.84
CA ARG A 65 2.95 -8.03 9.93
C ARG A 65 2.94 -7.50 8.50
N PHE A 66 3.80 -8.07 7.67
CA PHE A 66 3.80 -7.81 6.24
C PHE A 66 4.31 -9.07 5.51
N ARG A 67 3.93 -9.18 4.24
CA ARG A 67 4.44 -10.17 3.30
C ARG A 67 4.73 -9.45 1.99
N ILE A 68 5.90 -9.74 1.43
CA ILE A 68 6.34 -9.30 0.11
C ILE A 68 6.95 -10.56 -0.49
N ASP A 69 6.18 -11.26 -1.31
CA ASP A 69 6.65 -12.44 -2.05
C ASP A 69 7.03 -12.01 -3.48
N GLU A 70 8.25 -12.36 -3.89
CA GLU A 70 8.75 -12.12 -5.26
C GLU A 70 8.64 -13.41 -6.07
N SER A 71 7.43 -13.99 -6.09
CA SER A 71 7.17 -15.28 -6.73
C SER A 71 7.42 -15.22 -8.26
N GLN A 72 7.71 -16.36 -8.87
CA GLN A 72 7.97 -16.46 -10.32
C GLN A 72 6.67 -16.26 -11.12
N GLY A 73 6.29 -15.01 -11.38
CA GLY A 73 5.14 -14.69 -12.22
C GLY A 73 4.68 -13.24 -12.16
N SER A 74 4.87 -12.56 -11.02
CA SER A 74 4.50 -11.16 -10.84
C SER A 74 5.69 -10.25 -11.18
N PRO A 75 5.63 -9.36 -12.19
CA PRO A 75 6.70 -8.40 -12.40
C PRO A 75 6.86 -7.56 -11.14
N ALA A 76 8.02 -7.68 -10.50
CA ALA A 76 8.29 -7.13 -9.18
C ALA A 76 7.81 -5.67 -9.09
N GLY A 77 6.80 -5.44 -8.24
CA GLY A 77 6.30 -4.11 -7.91
C GLY A 77 5.27 -3.50 -8.87
N VAL A 78 4.74 -4.18 -9.89
CA VAL A 78 3.67 -3.61 -10.73
C VAL A 78 2.29 -3.88 -10.09
N LEU A 79 1.46 -2.84 -9.99
CA LEU A 79 0.07 -2.92 -9.56
C LEU A 79 -0.83 -3.03 -10.78
N TYR A 80 -1.53 -4.16 -10.91
CA TYR A 80 -2.53 -4.36 -11.97
C TYR A 80 -3.90 -3.81 -11.56
N ASP A 81 -4.26 -4.01 -10.29
CA ASP A 81 -5.46 -3.47 -9.67
C ASP A 81 -5.10 -2.40 -8.63
N PRO A 82 -6.04 -1.50 -8.28
CA PRO A 82 -5.85 -0.58 -7.17
C PRO A 82 -5.60 -1.31 -5.85
N PRO A 83 -4.76 -0.75 -4.95
CA PRO A 83 -4.60 -1.27 -3.60
C PRO A 83 -5.94 -1.43 -2.89
N GLN A 84 -6.17 -2.58 -2.27
CA GLN A 84 -7.34 -2.80 -1.44
C GLN A 84 -7.01 -2.51 0.02
N PHE A 85 -7.89 -1.70 0.63
CA PHE A 85 -7.83 -1.36 2.04
C PHE A 85 -8.99 -2.02 2.75
N THR A 86 -8.70 -2.92 3.69
CA THR A 86 -9.71 -3.58 4.52
C THR A 86 -9.39 -3.38 5.99
N ARG A 87 -10.40 -3.46 6.86
CA ARG A 87 -10.19 -3.36 8.32
C ARG A 87 -10.71 -4.60 9.04
N PHE A 88 -9.85 -5.15 9.89
CA PHE A 88 -10.16 -6.27 10.77
C PHE A 88 -9.57 -5.99 12.14
N ASP A 89 -10.37 -6.17 13.19
CA ASP A 89 -9.92 -6.08 14.60
C ASP A 89 -9.15 -4.78 14.94
N GLY A 90 -9.56 -3.66 14.33
CA GLY A 90 -8.92 -2.35 14.52
C GLY A 90 -7.60 -2.15 13.75
N LEU A 91 -7.20 -3.12 12.93
CA LEU A 91 -6.03 -3.02 12.05
C LEU A 91 -6.48 -2.77 10.61
N MET A 92 -5.71 -1.96 9.91
CA MET A 92 -5.84 -1.72 8.47
C MET A 92 -4.94 -2.69 7.72
N GLN A 93 -5.52 -3.44 6.80
CA GLN A 93 -4.79 -4.24 5.84
C GLN A 93 -4.74 -3.53 4.50
N VAL A 94 -3.54 -3.50 3.94
CA VAL A 94 -3.26 -2.93 2.62
C VAL A 94 -2.75 -4.06 1.75
N ASP A 95 -3.58 -4.50 0.83
CA ASP A 95 -3.25 -5.51 -0.18
C ASP A 95 -2.91 -4.81 -1.50
N LEU A 96 -1.70 -5.03 -2.00
CA LEU A 96 -1.21 -4.47 -3.26
C LEU A 96 -1.38 -5.44 -4.44
N CYS A 97 -1.81 -6.69 -4.18
CA CYS A 97 -2.06 -7.75 -5.17
C CYS A 97 -3.46 -8.34 -4.95
N ALA A 98 -4.47 -7.47 -4.94
CA ALA A 98 -5.82 -7.83 -4.54
C ALA A 98 -6.63 -8.60 -5.61
N GLU A 99 -6.08 -8.77 -6.82
CA GLU A 99 -6.67 -9.50 -7.94
C GLU A 99 -7.14 -10.91 -7.54
N ARG A 100 -6.49 -11.54 -6.56
CA ARG A 100 -6.82 -12.89 -6.10
C ARG A 100 -8.20 -12.97 -5.44
N PHE A 101 -8.63 -11.92 -4.74
CA PHE A 101 -9.94 -11.89 -4.09
C PHE A 101 -11.06 -11.48 -5.04
N GLY A 102 -10.75 -10.76 -6.12
CA GLY A 102 -11.73 -10.34 -7.13
C GLY A 102 -12.93 -9.62 -6.49
N SER A 103 -14.13 -10.22 -6.61
CA SER A 103 -15.37 -9.70 -6.01
C SER A 103 -15.70 -10.29 -4.63
N LEU A 104 -14.93 -11.27 -4.15
CA LEU A 104 -15.14 -11.89 -2.85
C LEU A 104 -14.61 -10.98 -1.75
N ARG A 105 -15.43 -10.79 -0.71
CA ARG A 105 -15.00 -10.07 0.49
C ARG A 105 -14.32 -11.07 1.44
N PRO A 106 -13.03 -10.90 1.77
CA PRO A 106 -12.37 -11.74 2.75
C PRO A 106 -13.10 -11.63 4.10
N GLY A 107 -13.22 -12.75 4.81
CA GLY A 107 -13.92 -12.84 6.09
C GLY A 107 -13.04 -12.50 7.29
N SER A 108 -11.72 -12.47 7.11
CA SER A 108 -10.78 -12.12 8.19
C SER A 108 -9.47 -11.56 7.65
N GLY A 109 -8.72 -10.87 8.51
CA GLY A 109 -7.40 -10.39 8.14
C GLY A 109 -6.38 -11.53 7.94
N GLN A 110 -6.59 -12.69 8.57
CA GLN A 110 -5.75 -13.86 8.32
C GLN A 110 -5.90 -14.35 6.87
N GLU A 111 -7.12 -14.38 6.37
CA GLU A 111 -7.43 -14.82 5.01
C GLU A 111 -6.74 -13.94 3.97
N VAL A 112 -6.80 -12.61 4.13
CA VAL A 112 -6.05 -11.67 3.29
C VAL A 112 -4.56 -11.94 3.39
N PHE A 113 -4.01 -12.00 4.61
CA PHE A 113 -2.57 -12.17 4.79
C PHE A 113 -2.02 -13.45 4.17
N GLU A 114 -2.77 -14.54 4.24
CA GLU A 114 -2.39 -15.82 3.64
C GLU A 114 -2.60 -15.84 2.13
N GLY A 115 -3.62 -15.14 1.64
CA GLY A 115 -3.99 -15.08 0.23
C GLY A 115 -3.12 -14.14 -0.61
N SER A 116 -2.65 -13.03 -0.06
CA SER A 116 -1.95 -12.00 -0.83
C SER A 116 -0.45 -12.26 -0.92
N GLU A 117 0.15 -11.88 -2.06
CA GLU A 117 1.60 -11.90 -2.26
C GLU A 117 2.27 -10.65 -1.66
N TRP A 118 1.58 -9.50 -1.73
CA TRP A 118 2.05 -8.21 -1.22
C TRP A 118 1.00 -7.59 -0.31
N VAL A 119 1.20 -7.72 1.01
CA VAL A 119 0.21 -7.27 2.00
C VAL A 119 0.88 -6.74 3.26
N PHE A 120 0.31 -5.67 3.81
CA PHE A 120 0.73 -5.04 5.06
C PHE A 120 -0.44 -4.96 6.02
N GLU A 121 -0.18 -5.19 7.30
CA GLU A 121 -1.13 -4.97 8.38
C GLU A 121 -0.58 -3.93 9.34
N ALA A 122 -1.26 -2.79 9.45
CA ALA A 122 -0.83 -1.61 10.17
C ALA A 122 -1.96 -1.07 11.06
N VAL A 123 -1.60 -0.30 12.09
CA VAL A 123 -2.61 0.41 12.89
C VAL A 123 -3.09 1.63 12.12
N GLU A 124 -2.16 2.35 11.50
CA GLU A 124 -2.43 3.60 10.82
C GLU A 124 -1.70 3.70 9.48
N GLY A 125 -2.09 4.71 8.71
CA GLY A 125 -1.41 5.05 7.49
C GLY A 125 -1.87 6.37 6.90
N THR A 126 -1.07 6.92 6.02
CA THR A 126 -1.25 8.23 5.37
C THR A 126 -0.67 8.17 3.97
N TRP A 127 -1.13 9.03 3.07
CA TRP A 127 -0.52 9.17 1.76
C TRP A 127 -0.18 10.62 1.46
N SER A 128 0.85 10.84 0.65
CA SER A 128 1.29 12.16 0.22
C SER A 128 1.95 12.09 -1.15
N VAL A 129 1.92 13.19 -1.91
CA VAL A 129 2.76 13.32 -3.11
C VAL A 129 4.20 13.52 -2.67
N LEU A 130 5.13 12.78 -3.26
CA LEU A 130 6.55 13.06 -3.07
C LEU A 130 6.91 14.27 -3.92
N GLU A 131 7.33 15.36 -3.28
CA GLU A 131 7.76 16.56 -3.99
C GLU A 131 8.94 16.23 -4.93
N PRO A 132 8.95 16.78 -6.15
CA PRO A 132 10.12 16.69 -7.01
C PRO A 132 11.34 17.21 -6.27
N TRP A 133 12.47 16.53 -6.40
CA TRP A 133 13.75 17.13 -5.99
C TRP A 133 13.94 18.42 -6.78
N THR A 134 13.85 19.56 -6.09
CA THR A 134 14.27 20.85 -6.65
C THR A 134 15.80 20.88 -6.60
N VAL A 135 16.42 20.98 -7.77
CA VAL A 135 17.88 21.13 -7.93
C VAL A 135 18.23 22.60 -7.90
#